data_AF-A0A7S1D8L8-F1
#
_entry.id   AF-A0A7S1D8L8-F1
#
_cell.length_a   1.000
_cell.length_b   1.000
_cell.length_c   1.000
_cell.angle_alpha   90.00
_cell.angle_beta   90.00
_cell.angle_gamma   90.00
#
_symmetry.space_group_name_H-M   'P 1'
#
loop_
_entity.id
_entity.type
_entity.pdbx_description
1 polymer ?
#
loop_
_entity_poly.entity_id
_entity_poly.type
_entity_poly.pdbx_seq_one_letter_code
_entity_poly.pdbx_strand_id
1 'polypeptide(L)'
;FSVGIWILRKPIFRIFTHDPVVLEGVDRLWWKVCVYLFVVSFFWCIAPAVSALGMQWTVGIINTVALWVFTTPAVAVFAVWQGGGLEAAWSCLWPPYVVMNILVLYKVVVVFDWETFSKEVQRREGLVDNDNDENEGEEEEEEQQQQQEEEA
;
A
#
# COMPACT_ATOMS: atom_id res chain seq x y z
N PHE A 1 7.69 -1.24 16.93
CA PHE A 1 7.24 -2.65 16.96
C PHE A 1 8.38 -3.63 16.71
N SER A 2 9.03 -3.63 15.54
CA SER A 2 10.09 -4.60 15.20
C SER A 2 11.32 -4.58 16.13
N VAL A 3 11.72 -3.41 16.62
CA VAL A 3 12.83 -3.29 17.61
C VAL A 3 12.48 -3.97 18.93
N GLY A 4 11.25 -3.85 19.40
CA GLY A 4 10.79 -4.53 20.63
C GLY A 4 10.79 -6.05 20.49
N ILE A 5 10.34 -6.55 19.34
CA ILE A 5 10.37 -7.99 19.01
C ILE A 5 11.81 -8.52 18.90
N TRP A 6 12.75 -7.71 18.39
CA TRP A 6 14.17 -8.07 18.35
C TRP A 6 14.79 -8.18 19.75
N ILE A 7 14.44 -7.28 20.66
CA ILE A 7 14.94 -7.28 22.05
C ILE A 7 14.34 -8.47 22.81
N LEU A 8 13.04 -8.72 22.66
CA LEU A 8 12.32 -9.80 23.34
C LEU A 8 12.47 -11.18 22.66
N ARG A 9 13.35 -11.32 21.68
CA ARG A 9 13.44 -12.54 20.87
C ARG A 9 13.72 -13.80 21.68
N LYS A 10 14.67 -13.75 22.61
CA LYS A 10 15.06 -14.92 23.43
C LYS A 10 13.94 -15.43 24.35
N PRO A 11 13.22 -14.59 25.11
CA PRO A 11 12.06 -15.05 25.87
C PRO A 11 10.93 -15.54 24.97
N ILE A 12 10.71 -14.93 23.81
CA ILE A 12 9.71 -15.40 22.83
C ILE A 12 10.03 -16.83 22.37
N PHE A 13 11.27 -17.13 22.00
CA PHE A 13 11.62 -18.46 21.48
C PHE A 13 11.41 -19.57 22.52
N ARG A 14 11.73 -19.28 23.78
CA ARG A 14 11.60 -20.22 24.90
C ARG A 14 10.15 -20.59 25.22
N ILE A 15 9.17 -19.78 24.81
CA ILE A 15 7.76 -20.13 24.94
C ILE A 15 7.40 -21.29 24.00
N PHE A 16 8.00 -21.33 22.81
CA PHE A 16 7.64 -22.29 21.76
C PHE A 16 8.49 -23.57 21.77
N THR A 17 9.78 -23.46 22.10
CA THR A 17 10.69 -24.59 22.05
C THR A 17 11.82 -24.46 23.06
N HIS A 18 12.32 -25.60 23.51
CA HIS A 18 13.49 -25.72 24.37
C HIS A 18 14.65 -26.44 23.66
N ASP A 19 14.47 -26.89 22.42
CA ASP A 19 15.51 -27.55 21.63
C ASP A 19 16.58 -26.52 21.22
N PRO A 20 17.85 -26.70 21.64
CA PRO A 20 18.93 -25.76 21.33
C PRO A 20 19.15 -25.57 19.83
N VAL A 21 18.92 -26.59 19.00
CA VAL A 21 19.11 -26.51 17.54
C VAL A 21 18.07 -25.59 16.93
N VAL A 22 16.81 -25.70 17.36
CA VAL A 22 15.72 -24.84 16.89
C VAL A 22 15.93 -23.40 17.37
N LEU A 23 16.37 -23.22 18.62
CA LEU A 23 16.64 -21.88 19.17
C LEU A 23 17.73 -21.14 18.38
N GLU A 24 18.82 -21.81 18.03
CA GLU A 24 19.88 -21.21 17.21
C GLU A 24 19.37 -20.87 15.79
N GLY A 25 18.61 -21.79 15.18
CA GLY A 25 18.02 -21.57 13.87
C GLY A 25 17.09 -20.35 13.83
N VAL A 26 16.23 -20.20 14.84
CA VAL A 26 15.31 -19.05 14.92
C VAL A 26 16.06 -17.75 15.21
N ASP A 27 17.08 -17.75 16.07
CA ASP A 27 17.87 -16.54 16.37
C ASP A 27 18.56 -15.98 15.11
N ARG A 28 19.09 -16.86 14.25
CA ARG A 28 19.69 -16.48 12.96
C ARG A 28 18.68 -15.88 11.98
N LEU A 29 17.44 -16.39 11.97
CA LEU A 29 16.39 -15.94 11.06
C LEU A 29 15.67 -14.68 11.55
N TRP A 30 15.74 -14.38 12.84
CA TRP A 30 14.85 -13.41 13.48
C TRP A 30 14.95 -12.00 12.91
N TRP A 31 16.11 -11.61 12.40
CA TRP A 31 16.28 -10.28 11.83
C TRP A 31 15.49 -10.13 10.54
N LYS A 32 15.41 -11.21 9.73
CA LYS A 32 14.59 -11.25 8.50
C LYS A 32 13.11 -11.14 8.83
N VAL A 33 12.67 -11.82 9.89
CA VAL A 33 11.30 -11.71 10.42
C VAL A 33 11.01 -10.27 10.85
N CYS A 34 11.95 -9.62 11.55
CA CYS A 34 11.79 -8.23 11.98
C CYS A 34 11.68 -7.25 10.80
N VAL A 35 12.49 -7.45 9.75
CA VAL A 35 12.42 -6.66 8.51
C VAL A 35 11.08 -6.91 7.80
N TYR A 36 10.67 -8.17 7.66
CA TYR A 36 9.37 -8.52 7.08
C TYR A 36 8.21 -7.85 7.83
N LEU A 37 8.20 -7.94 9.17
CA LEU A 37 7.18 -7.30 10.01
C LEU A 37 7.18 -5.77 9.86
N PHE A 38 8.36 -5.17 9.70
CA PHE A 38 8.45 -3.73 9.45
C PHE A 38 7.82 -3.37 8.11
N VAL A 39 8.19 -4.05 7.02
CA VAL A 39 7.68 -3.79 5.68
C VAL A 39 6.18 -4.06 5.58
N VAL A 40 5.69 -5.16 6.16
CA VAL A 40 4.27 -5.49 6.13
C VAL A 40 3.44 -4.49 6.93
N SER A 41 4.00 -3.88 7.99
CA SER A 41 3.28 -2.86 8.77
C SER A 41 2.88 -1.66 7.91
N PHE A 42 3.71 -1.23 6.95
CA PHE A 42 3.34 -0.17 6.00
C PHE A 42 2.13 -0.56 5.15
N PHE A 43 2.10 -1.82 4.70
CA PHE A 43 0.98 -2.31 3.91
C PHE A 43 -0.32 -2.28 4.71
N TRP A 44 -0.26 -2.65 5.99
CA TRP A 44 -1.40 -2.58 6.90
C TRP A 44 -1.87 -1.15 7.19
N CYS A 45 -0.98 -0.15 7.11
CA CYS A 45 -1.37 1.26 7.19
C CYS A 45 -2.02 1.77 5.90
N ILE A 46 -1.56 1.30 4.73
CA ILE A 46 -2.03 1.77 3.43
C ILE A 46 -3.33 1.06 3.00
N ALA A 47 -3.49 -0.22 3.31
CA ALA A 47 -4.62 -1.03 2.86
C ALA A 47 -6.00 -0.52 3.30
N PRO A 48 -6.20 0.03 4.52
CA PRO A 48 -7.45 0.67 4.91
C PRO A 48 -7.75 1.93 4.09
N ALA A 49 -6.74 2.77 3.83
CA ALA A 49 -6.91 3.98 3.03
C ALA A 49 -7.32 3.65 1.59
N VAL A 50 -6.64 2.68 0.96
CA VAL A 50 -7.02 2.16 -0.37
C VAL A 50 -8.45 1.60 -0.35
N SER A 51 -8.81 0.86 0.70
CA SER A 51 -10.16 0.32 0.83
C SER A 51 -11.22 1.42 0.90
N ALA A 52 -10.94 2.52 1.60
CA ALA A 52 -11.82 3.68 1.67
C ALA A 52 -11.98 4.39 0.30
N LEU A 53 -10.92 4.38 -0.52
CA LEU A 53 -10.95 4.90 -1.91
C LEU A 53 -11.63 3.94 -2.90
N GLY A 54 -12.10 2.77 -2.46
CA GLY A 54 -12.72 1.76 -3.34
C GLY A 54 -11.74 1.03 -4.28
N MET A 55 -10.43 1.18 -4.08
CA MET A 55 -9.38 0.62 -4.95
C MET A 55 -8.98 -0.82 -4.60
N GLN A 56 -9.88 -1.57 -3.96
CA GLN A 56 -9.60 -2.92 -3.44
C GLN A 56 -9.17 -3.89 -4.54
N TRP A 57 -9.77 -3.80 -5.73
CA TRP A 57 -9.41 -4.62 -6.88
C TRP A 57 -7.98 -4.37 -7.36
N THR A 58 -7.55 -3.10 -7.41
CA THR A 58 -6.19 -2.75 -7.81
C THR A 58 -5.17 -3.37 -6.86
N VAL A 59 -5.39 -3.23 -5.54
CA VAL A 59 -4.50 -3.84 -4.54
C VAL A 59 -4.57 -5.36 -4.57
N GLY A 60 -5.75 -5.94 -4.79
CA GLY A 60 -5.93 -7.38 -4.95
C GLY A 60 -5.11 -7.96 -6.11
N ILE A 61 -5.11 -7.27 -7.27
CA ILE A 61 -4.32 -7.68 -8.44
C ILE A 61 -2.81 -7.57 -8.14
N ILE A 62 -2.35 -6.44 -7.61
CA ILE A 62 -0.93 -6.24 -7.28
C ILE A 62 -0.46 -7.31 -6.29
N ASN A 63 -1.24 -7.57 -5.24
CA ASN A 63 -0.94 -8.58 -4.23
C ASN A 63 -0.90 -9.99 -4.83
N THR A 64 -1.87 -10.33 -5.67
CA THR A 64 -1.93 -11.64 -6.33
C THR A 64 -0.70 -11.85 -7.20
N VAL A 65 -0.34 -10.87 -8.02
CA VAL A 65 0.85 -10.96 -8.88
C VAL A 65 2.13 -11.03 -8.05
N ALA A 66 2.32 -10.14 -7.06
CA ALA A 66 3.53 -10.12 -6.23
C ALA A 66 3.74 -11.44 -5.46
N LEU A 67 2.68 -11.99 -4.86
CA LEU A 67 2.81 -13.18 -4.03
C LEU A 67 2.80 -14.47 -4.86
N TRP A 68 1.83 -14.63 -5.76
CA TRP A 68 1.66 -15.90 -6.47
C TRP A 68 2.56 -16.04 -7.69
N VAL A 69 2.82 -14.96 -8.43
CA VAL A 69 3.62 -15.03 -9.66
C VAL A 69 5.10 -14.88 -9.36
N PHE A 70 5.48 -14.08 -8.35
CA PHE A 70 6.90 -13.84 -8.04
C PHE A 70 7.36 -14.55 -6.77
N THR A 71 6.68 -14.35 -5.64
CA THR A 71 7.15 -14.86 -4.34
C THR A 71 7.12 -16.38 -4.27
N THR A 72 6.01 -17.01 -4.66
CA THR A 72 5.85 -18.47 -4.60
C THR A 72 6.88 -19.21 -5.46
N PRO A 73 7.09 -18.86 -6.75
CA PRO A 73 8.14 -19.48 -7.56
C PRO A 73 9.54 -19.20 -7.02
N ALA A 74 9.82 -17.99 -6.52
CA ALA A 74 11.10 -17.67 -5.91
C ALA A 74 11.38 -18.57 -4.70
N VAL A 75 10.40 -18.75 -3.79
CA VAL A 75 10.55 -19.65 -2.65
C VAL A 75 10.77 -21.10 -3.12
N ALA A 76 10.03 -21.58 -4.13
CA ALA A 76 10.22 -22.92 -4.66
C ALA A 76 11.64 -23.14 -5.21
N VAL A 77 12.17 -22.18 -5.98
CA VAL A 77 13.51 -22.28 -6.55
C VAL A 77 14.59 -22.18 -5.48
N PHE A 78 14.57 -21.12 -4.66
CA PHE A 78 15.66 -20.82 -3.73
C PHE A 78 15.62 -21.67 -2.45
N ALA A 79 14.44 -21.94 -1.91
CA ALA A 79 14.32 -22.70 -0.67
C ALA A 79 14.31 -24.22 -0.91
N VAL A 80 13.63 -24.70 -1.96
CA VAL A 80 13.45 -26.14 -2.21
C VAL A 80 14.50 -26.67 -3.18
N TRP A 81 14.58 -26.15 -4.41
CA TRP A 81 15.47 -26.73 -5.43
C TRP A 81 16.95 -26.46 -5.18
N GLN A 82 17.31 -25.29 -4.68
CA GLN A 82 18.70 -24.94 -4.34
C GLN A 82 19.11 -25.38 -2.93
N GLY A 83 18.21 -25.98 -2.15
CA GLY A 83 18.50 -26.44 -0.79
C GLY A 83 18.76 -25.34 0.23
N GLY A 84 18.41 -24.08 -0.07
CA GLY A 84 18.59 -22.94 0.84
C GLY A 84 17.70 -22.99 2.09
N GLY A 85 16.70 -23.88 2.10
CA GLY A 85 15.87 -24.18 3.26
C GLY A 85 15.09 -22.97 3.79
N LEU A 86 14.84 -22.98 5.09
CA LEU A 86 14.03 -21.95 5.75
C LEU A 86 14.66 -20.55 5.63
N GLU A 87 15.98 -20.47 5.61
CA GLU A 87 16.68 -19.20 5.51
C GLU A 87 16.48 -18.50 4.16
N ALA A 88 16.56 -19.26 3.07
CA ALA A 88 16.28 -18.74 1.74
C ALA A 88 14.80 -18.36 1.58
N ALA A 89 13.87 -19.15 2.14
CA ALA A 89 12.45 -18.83 2.12
C ALA A 89 12.16 -17.46 2.75
N TRP A 90 12.74 -17.17 3.92
CA TRP A 90 12.59 -15.87 4.59
C TRP A 90 13.25 -14.70 3.85
N SER A 91 14.36 -14.94 3.14
CA SER A 91 14.98 -13.92 2.28
C SER A 91 14.09 -13.54 1.09
N CYS A 92 13.31 -14.47 0.55
CA CYS A 92 12.41 -14.21 -0.58
C CYS A 92 11.12 -13.49 -0.20
N LEU A 93 10.75 -13.50 1.08
CA LEU A 93 9.44 -13.00 1.54
C LEU A 93 9.35 -11.48 1.57
N TRP A 94 10.34 -10.76 2.12
CA TRP A 94 10.22 -9.30 2.31
C TRP A 94 10.35 -8.46 1.03
N PRO A 95 11.17 -8.79 0.00
CA PRO A 95 11.35 -7.90 -1.16
C PRO A 95 10.06 -7.66 -1.97
N PRO A 96 9.23 -8.68 -2.26
CA PRO A 96 7.96 -8.48 -2.97
C PRO A 96 7.01 -7.54 -2.23
N TYR A 97 7.01 -7.57 -0.89
CA TYR A 97 6.21 -6.62 -0.10
C TYR A 97 6.73 -5.19 -0.21
N VAL A 98 8.05 -4.98 -0.32
CA VAL A 98 8.59 -3.63 -0.56
C VAL A 98 8.10 -3.10 -1.91
N VAL A 99 8.21 -3.90 -2.96
CA VAL A 99 7.74 -3.54 -4.30
C VAL A 99 6.24 -3.26 -4.30
N MET A 100 5.45 -4.12 -3.66
CA MET A 100 4.00 -3.93 -3.53
C MET A 100 3.65 -2.62 -2.82
N ASN A 101 4.29 -2.32 -1.69
CA ASN A 101 4.07 -1.06 -0.97
C ASN A 101 4.39 0.16 -1.86
N ILE A 102 5.50 0.12 -2.60
CA ILE A 102 5.88 1.21 -3.53
C ILE A 102 4.84 1.37 -4.63
N LEU A 103 4.40 0.27 -5.26
CA LEU A 103 3.42 0.32 -6.35
C LEU A 103 2.07 0.85 -5.89
N VAL A 104 1.59 0.40 -4.72
CA VAL A 104 0.32 0.88 -4.15
C VAL A 104 0.45 2.35 -3.77
N LEU A 105 1.53 2.75 -3.12
CA LEU A 105 1.75 4.15 -2.75
C LEU A 105 1.85 5.05 -3.99
N TYR A 106 2.57 4.61 -5.03
CA TYR A 106 2.64 5.32 -6.30
C TYR A 106 1.26 5.48 -6.95
N LYS A 107 0.45 4.41 -6.97
CA LYS A 107 -0.92 4.48 -7.51
C LYS A 107 -1.81 5.44 -6.73
N VAL A 108 -1.73 5.42 -5.40
CA VAL A 108 -2.56 6.26 -4.53
C VAL A 108 -2.12 7.72 -4.54
N VAL A 109 -0.81 8.00 -4.49
CA VAL A 109 -0.31 9.37 -4.35
C VAL A 109 -0.20 10.09 -5.70
N VAL A 110 0.24 9.37 -6.75
CA VAL A 110 0.61 10.01 -8.02
C VAL A 110 -0.45 9.85 -9.09
N VAL A 111 -1.10 8.68 -9.16
CA VAL A 111 -2.02 8.36 -10.27
C VAL A 111 -3.47 8.63 -9.91
N PHE A 112 -3.83 8.53 -8.64
CA PHE A 112 -5.19 8.75 -8.19
C PHE A 112 -5.53 10.24 -8.25
N ASP A 113 -6.66 10.55 -8.88
CA ASP A 113 -7.16 11.91 -8.99
C ASP A 113 -7.86 12.32 -7.69
N TRP A 114 -7.08 12.97 -6.83
CA TRP A 114 -7.55 13.50 -5.55
C TRP A 114 -8.53 14.66 -5.71
N GLU A 115 -8.43 15.45 -6.78
CA GLU A 115 -9.31 16.61 -6.99
C GLU A 115 -10.73 16.14 -7.33
N THR A 116 -10.84 15.23 -8.29
CA THR A 116 -12.13 14.63 -8.66
C THR A 116 -12.75 13.88 -7.48
N PHE A 117 -11.94 13.14 -6.72
CA PHE A 117 -12.42 12.44 -5.53
C PHE A 117 -12.90 13.41 -4.44
N SER A 118 -12.15 14.49 -4.18
CA SER A 118 -12.53 15.51 -3.19
C SER A 118 -13.83 16.21 -3.57
N LYS A 119 -13.99 16.59 -4.85
CA LYS A 119 -15.23 17.21 -5.36
C LYS A 119 -16.42 16.27 -5.21
N GLU A 120 -16.26 14.99 -5.54
CA GLU A 120 -17.33 14.00 -5.37
C GLU A 120 -17.71 13.80 -3.88
N VAL A 121 -16.73 13.80 -2.97
CA VAL A 121 -17.00 13.73 -1.53
C VAL A 121 -17.72 14.98 -1.03
N GLN A 122 -17.27 16.18 -1.43
CA GLN A 122 -17.92 17.44 -1.05
C GLN A 122 -19.36 17.52 -1.58
N ARG A 123 -19.61 17.06 -2.81
CA ARG A 123 -20.94 16.98 -3.40
C ARG A 123 -21.86 16.00 -2.66
N ARG A 124 -21.34 14.85 -2.24
CA ARG A 124 -22.11 13.86 -1.45
C ARG A 124 -22.48 14.35 -0.06
N GLU A 125 -21.59 15.08 0.59
CA GLU A 125 -21.79 15.62 1.94
C GLU A 125 -22.52 16.97 1.94
N GLY A 126 -22.84 17.52 0.75
CA GLY A 126 -23.56 18.80 0.61
C GLY A 126 -22.75 20.00 1.12
N LEU A 127 -21.42 19.96 1.00
CA LEU A 127 -20.51 21.00 1.48
C LEU A 127 -20.24 22.11 0.45
N VAL A 128 -20.67 21.91 -0.79
CA VAL A 128 -20.66 22.93 -1.84
C VAL A 128 -22.13 23.24 -2.12
N ASP A 129 -22.62 24.37 -1.59
CA ASP A 129 -23.89 24.96 -2.02
C ASP A 129 -23.73 25.40 -3.48
N ASN A 130 -24.73 25.08 -4.29
CA ASN A 130 -24.83 25.31 -5.73
C ASN A 130 -24.88 26.80 -6.15
N ASP A 131 -24.49 27.74 -5.28
CA ASP A 131 -24.71 29.18 -5.52
C ASP A 131 -23.64 29.81 -6.44
N ASN A 132 -22.56 29.09 -6.78
CA ASN A 132 -21.49 29.63 -7.64
C ASN A 132 -21.59 29.26 -9.13
N ASP A 133 -22.35 28.21 -9.50
CA ASP A 133 -22.52 27.83 -10.92
C ASP A 133 -23.49 28.79 -11.65
N GLU A 134 -24.30 29.58 -10.92
CA GLU A 134 -25.17 30.60 -11.53
C GLU A 134 -24.42 31.89 -11.87
N ASN A 135 -23.35 32.25 -11.14
CA ASN A 135 -22.59 33.49 -11.38
C ASN A 135 -21.61 33.39 -12.57
N GLU A 136 -20.97 32.23 -12.79
CA GLU A 136 -20.03 32.09 -13.92
C GLU A 136 -20.75 32.14 -15.28
N GLY A 137 -22.02 31.68 -15.35
CA GLY A 137 -22.84 31.81 -16.55
C GLY A 137 -23.32 33.23 -16.83
N GLU A 138 -23.62 34.02 -15.77
CA GLU A 138 -24.00 35.42 -15.92
C GLU A 138 -22.82 36.30 -16.34
N GLU A 139 -21.60 36.06 -15.83
CA GLU A 139 -20.40 36.80 -16.24
C GLU A 139 -20.02 36.53 -17.72
N GLU A 140 -20.13 35.28 -18.19
CA GLU A 140 -19.88 34.96 -19.61
C GLU A 140 -20.95 35.52 -20.56
N GLU A 141 -22.22 35.61 -20.13
CA GLU A 141 -23.28 36.25 -20.92
C GLU A 141 -23.14 37.78 -20.96
N GLU A 142 -22.70 38.42 -19.87
CA GLU A 142 -22.42 39.85 -19.84
C GLU A 142 -21.22 40.24 -20.72
N GLU A 143 -20.14 39.45 -20.73
CA GLU A 143 -19.00 39.68 -21.62
C GLU A 143 -19.37 39.51 -23.10
N GLN A 144 -20.22 38.54 -23.43
CA GLN A 144 -20.70 38.33 -24.80
C GLN A 144 -21.65 39.44 -25.28
N GLN A 145 -22.49 39.98 -24.40
CA GLN A 145 -23.37 41.11 -24.72
C GLN A 145 -22.57 42.41 -24.92
N GLN A 146 -21.55 42.67 -24.09
CA GLN A 146 -20.68 43.84 -24.26
C GLN A 146 -19.87 43.80 -25.56
N GLN A 147 -19.39 42.62 -25.98
CA GLN A 147 -18.70 42.47 -27.27
C GLN A 147 -19.62 42.69 -28.47
N GLN A 148 -20.91 42.31 -28.38
CA GLN A 148 -21.88 42.55 -29.46
C GLN A 148 -22.31 44.03 -29.57
N GLU A 149 -22.30 44.80 -28.48
CA GLU A 149 -22.57 46.24 -28.53
C GLU A 149 -21.40 47.06 -29.08
N GLU A 150 -20.14 46.62 -28.91
CA GLU A 150 -18.98 47.31 -29.49
C GLU A 150 -18.83 47.12 -31.01
N GLU A 151 -19.42 46.06 -31.58
CA GLU A 151 -19.33 45.74 -33.02
C GLU A 151 -20.49 46.29 -33.88
N ALA A 152 -21.52 46.91 -33.27
CA ALA A 152 -22.72 47.44 -33.93
C ALA A 152 -22.67 48.96 -34.20
#